data_AF-A0A507E667-F1
#
_entry.id   AF-A0A507E667-F1
#
_cell.length_a   1.000
_cell.length_b   1.000
_cell.length_c   1.000
_cell.angle_alpha   90.00
_cell.angle_beta   90.00
_cell.angle_gamma   90.00
#
_symmetry.space_group_name_H-M   'P 1'
#
loop_
_entity.id
_entity.type
_entity.pdbx_description
1 polymer ?
#
loop_
_entity_poly.entity_id
_entity_poly.type
_entity_poly.pdbx_seq_one_letter_code
_entity_poly.pdbx_strand_id
1 'polypeptide(L)'
;MSIIAVLVLTVAARSANAFCTPTQNSCQIQSDPFVQPFIGETFSLENAGQFFAVDSAEMKVQVNIVSTFAPNLKKEVHVVNELRYSCGGSAPQTFTTRALTGKGPMTLSCDIGTCARTTCRVVILPGLDPVPNVQIQQIQYMGTRGNGGLCFQNDRQCQVTKSSF
;
A
#
# COMPACT_ATOMS: atom_id res chain seq x y z
N MET A 1 45.83 -37.28 26.54
CA MET A 1 45.16 -36.74 25.34
C MET A 1 43.96 -35.95 25.82
N SER A 2 44.04 -34.61 25.81
CA SER A 2 42.94 -33.73 26.25
C SER A 2 42.23 -33.17 25.04
N ILE A 3 40.92 -33.39 24.94
CA ILE A 3 40.07 -32.83 23.90
C ILE A 3 39.52 -31.49 24.43
N ILE A 4 39.92 -30.39 23.80
CA ILE A 4 39.34 -29.06 24.03
C ILE A 4 38.07 -28.98 23.17
N ALA A 5 36.91 -28.91 23.81
CA ALA A 5 35.65 -28.62 23.13
C ALA A 5 35.48 -27.11 23.00
N VAL A 6 35.54 -26.61 21.76
CA VAL A 6 35.25 -25.19 21.45
C VAL A 6 33.73 -25.04 21.33
N LEU A 7 33.13 -24.39 22.33
CA LEU A 7 31.72 -24.03 22.32
C LEU A 7 31.52 -22.80 21.42
N VAL A 8 31.06 -23.00 20.19
CA VAL A 8 30.67 -21.90 19.29
C VAL A 8 29.25 -21.48 19.67
N LEU A 9 29.10 -20.37 20.39
CA LEU A 9 27.80 -19.74 20.60
C LEU A 9 27.36 -19.06 19.30
N THR A 10 26.40 -19.65 18.60
CA THR A 10 25.67 -18.99 17.53
C THR A 10 24.70 -17.98 18.14
N VAL A 11 25.06 -16.70 18.13
CA VAL A 11 24.11 -15.62 18.44
C VAL A 11 23.14 -15.53 17.27
N ALA A 12 21.97 -16.15 17.41
CA ALA A 12 20.87 -15.94 16.47
C ALA A 12 20.44 -14.47 16.57
N ALA A 13 20.83 -13.65 15.59
CA ALA A 13 20.29 -12.32 15.42
C ALA A 13 18.79 -12.46 15.15
N ARG A 14 17.97 -12.25 16.18
CA ARG A 14 16.52 -12.22 16.04
C ARG A 14 16.21 -10.94 15.27
N SER A 15 15.85 -11.07 13.99
CA SER A 15 15.28 -9.96 13.23
C SER A 15 14.01 -9.53 13.96
N ALA A 16 14.05 -8.41 14.68
CA ALA A 16 12.83 -7.77 15.11
C ALA A 16 12.09 -7.39 13.83
N ASN A 17 10.91 -7.97 13.57
CA ASN A 17 10.03 -7.47 12.53
C ASN A 17 9.71 -6.02 12.91
N ALA A 18 10.40 -5.07 12.29
CA ALA A 18 10.16 -3.66 12.49
C ALA A 18 8.85 -3.35 11.76
N PHE A 19 7.75 -3.43 12.50
CA PHE A 19 6.46 -3.01 12.00
C PHE A 19 6.38 -1.48 12.01
N CYS A 20 5.66 -0.95 11.05
CA CYS A 20 5.46 0.49 10.90
C CYS A 20 4.71 1.03 12.13
N THR A 21 5.16 2.18 12.66
CA THR A 21 4.49 2.81 13.80
C THR A 21 3.10 3.30 13.36
N PRO A 22 2.05 3.15 14.19
CA PRO A 22 0.73 3.69 13.85
C PRO A 22 0.81 5.17 13.50
N THR A 23 0.26 5.55 12.37
CA THR A 23 0.18 6.94 11.90
C THR A 23 -1.27 7.39 11.86
N GLN A 24 -1.54 8.64 12.26
CA GLN A 24 -2.87 9.24 12.13
C GLN A 24 -3.09 9.89 10.75
N ASN A 25 -2.04 9.97 9.93
CA ASN A 25 -2.11 10.58 8.62
C ASN A 25 -2.80 9.65 7.62
N SER A 26 -3.31 10.22 6.54
CA SER A 26 -3.81 9.47 5.40
C SER A 26 -2.78 9.38 4.29
N CYS A 27 -2.88 8.31 3.51
CA CYS A 27 -2.19 8.16 2.24
C CYS A 27 -3.18 8.39 1.09
N GLN A 28 -2.74 8.97 -0.01
CA GLN A 28 -3.58 9.21 -1.19
C GLN A 28 -2.83 8.76 -2.45
N ILE A 29 -3.55 8.24 -3.44
CA ILE A 29 -2.99 7.90 -4.76
C ILE A 29 -3.95 8.45 -5.82
N GLN A 30 -3.52 9.49 -6.52
CA GLN A 30 -4.34 10.28 -7.44
C GLN A 30 -3.54 10.69 -8.67
N SER A 31 -4.19 10.85 -9.82
CA SER A 31 -3.69 11.46 -11.08
C SER A 31 -2.22 11.23 -11.46
N ASP A 32 -1.96 10.46 -12.53
CA ASP A 32 -0.60 10.23 -13.07
C ASP A 32 0.44 9.73 -12.03
N PRO A 33 0.12 8.61 -11.37
CA PRO A 33 -0.30 8.67 -9.98
C PRO A 33 0.76 9.32 -9.08
N PHE A 34 0.41 10.48 -8.54
CA PHE A 34 1.04 11.03 -7.36
C PHE A 34 0.59 10.26 -6.12
N VAL A 35 1.57 9.79 -5.36
CA VAL A 35 1.37 9.14 -4.07
C VAL A 35 1.74 10.14 -3.00
N GLN A 36 0.77 10.51 -2.18
CA GLN A 36 1.01 11.17 -0.90
C GLN A 36 1.10 10.07 0.17
N PRO A 37 2.31 9.75 0.68
CA PRO A 37 2.45 8.72 1.70
C PRO A 37 1.91 9.21 3.05
N PHE A 38 1.84 8.30 4.02
CA PHE A 38 1.47 8.68 5.40
C PHE A 38 2.47 9.66 6.03
N ILE A 39 3.74 9.54 5.67
CA ILE A 39 4.85 10.35 6.19
C ILE A 39 5.79 10.66 5.02
N GLY A 40 6.20 11.93 4.92
CA GLY A 40 7.15 12.40 3.92
C GLY A 40 6.50 13.14 2.77
N GLU A 41 7.30 13.41 1.75
CA GLU A 41 6.88 14.17 0.57
C GLU A 41 6.10 13.29 -0.42
N THR A 42 5.20 13.94 -1.15
CA THR A 42 4.50 13.34 -2.30
C THR A 42 5.52 12.98 -3.37
N PHE A 43 5.36 11.81 -3.99
CA PHE A 43 6.19 11.36 -5.11
C PHE A 43 5.32 10.90 -6.28
N SER A 44 5.86 10.93 -7.49
CA SER A 44 5.20 10.35 -8.67
C SER A 44 5.66 8.91 -8.85
N LEU A 45 4.73 8.01 -9.21
CA LEU A 45 5.10 6.66 -9.60
C LEU A 45 5.31 6.56 -11.11
N GLU A 46 6.56 6.39 -11.52
CA GLU A 46 6.97 6.43 -12.93
C GLU A 46 6.86 5.08 -13.66
N ASN A 47 6.45 4.01 -12.95
CA ASN A 47 6.44 2.65 -13.51
C ASN A 47 5.05 2.03 -13.44
N ALA A 48 4.65 1.39 -14.54
CA ALA A 48 3.51 0.49 -14.57
C ALA A 48 3.84 -0.84 -13.89
N GLY A 49 2.82 -1.51 -13.36
CA GLY A 49 2.96 -2.77 -12.66
C GLY A 49 2.02 -2.90 -11.46
N GLN A 50 2.22 -3.96 -10.70
CA GLN A 50 1.46 -4.23 -9.49
C GLN A 50 2.25 -3.81 -8.25
N PHE A 51 1.62 -3.02 -7.39
CA PHE A 51 2.24 -2.50 -6.17
C PHE A 51 1.31 -2.68 -4.99
N PHE A 52 1.87 -2.96 -3.81
CA PHE A 52 1.12 -2.79 -2.57
C PHE A 52 1.14 -1.31 -2.19
N ALA A 53 -0.03 -0.70 -2.04
CA ALA A 53 -0.16 0.60 -1.38
C ALA A 53 -0.01 0.43 0.14
N VAL A 54 -0.64 -0.61 0.68
CA VAL A 54 -0.45 -1.12 2.06
C VAL A 54 -0.38 -2.64 1.99
N ASP A 55 0.67 -3.23 2.55
CA ASP A 55 0.74 -4.65 2.84
C ASP A 55 0.77 -4.86 4.36
N SER A 56 -0.18 -5.61 4.89
CA SER A 56 -0.20 -6.04 6.28
C SER A 56 -0.97 -7.35 6.41
N ALA A 57 -0.91 -7.99 7.58
CA ALA A 57 -1.74 -9.17 7.86
C ALA A 57 -3.24 -8.83 7.96
N GLU A 58 -3.56 -7.58 8.28
CA GLU A 58 -4.93 -7.14 8.59
C GLU A 58 -5.60 -6.52 7.37
N MET A 59 -4.92 -5.61 6.69
CA MET A 59 -5.43 -4.88 5.54
C MET A 59 -4.39 -4.92 4.43
N LYS A 60 -4.75 -5.45 3.26
CA LYS A 60 -3.93 -5.34 2.05
C LYS A 60 -4.65 -4.51 1.01
N VAL A 61 -3.92 -3.56 0.43
CA VAL A 61 -4.36 -2.72 -0.66
C VAL A 61 -3.31 -2.85 -1.76
N GLN A 62 -3.67 -3.55 -2.83
CA GLN A 62 -2.82 -3.71 -4.01
C GLN A 62 -3.41 -2.86 -5.14
N VAL A 63 -2.55 -2.15 -5.86
CA VAL A 63 -2.91 -1.34 -7.02
C VAL A 63 -2.21 -1.90 -8.25
N ASN A 64 -2.92 -1.94 -9.36
CA ASN A 64 -2.36 -2.24 -10.67
C ASN A 64 -2.32 -0.94 -11.49
N ILE A 65 -1.11 -0.52 -11.82
CA ILE A 65 -0.84 0.71 -12.54
C ILE A 65 -0.51 0.36 -13.98
N VAL A 66 -1.17 1.04 -14.91
CA VAL A 66 -1.01 0.82 -16.35
C VAL A 66 -0.56 2.10 -17.02
N SER A 67 0.27 1.96 -18.06
CA SER A 67 0.55 3.05 -18.98
C SER A 67 -0.58 3.17 -19.98
N THR A 68 -1.06 4.39 -20.22
CA THR A 68 -2.11 4.67 -21.19
C THR A 68 -1.92 6.06 -21.77
N PHE A 69 -2.36 6.26 -23.01
CA PHE A 69 -2.27 7.57 -23.65
C PHE A 69 -3.39 8.49 -23.16
N ALA A 70 -3.01 9.68 -22.67
CA ALA A 70 -3.93 10.74 -22.27
C ALA A 70 -4.12 11.75 -23.41
N PRO A 71 -5.24 11.74 -24.16
CA PRO A 71 -5.40 12.59 -25.34
C PRO A 71 -5.41 14.09 -25.02
N ASN A 72 -5.94 14.46 -23.85
CA ASN A 72 -5.95 15.83 -23.33
C ASN A 72 -4.54 16.36 -23.06
N LEU A 73 -3.61 15.51 -22.62
CA LEU A 73 -2.23 15.88 -22.32
C LEU A 73 -1.26 15.56 -23.46
N LYS A 74 -1.71 14.81 -24.48
CA LYS A 74 -0.91 14.32 -25.61
C LYS A 74 0.36 13.58 -25.19
N LYS A 75 0.29 12.83 -24.09
CA LYS A 75 1.41 12.02 -23.57
C LYS A 75 0.90 10.71 -22.99
N GLU A 76 1.81 9.76 -22.80
CA GLU A 76 1.55 8.60 -21.93
C GLU A 76 1.51 9.05 -20.47
N VAL A 77 0.60 8.44 -19.72
CA VAL A 77 0.40 8.64 -18.28
C VAL A 77 0.27 7.29 -17.61
N HIS A 78 0.58 7.24 -16.32
CA HIS A 78 0.38 6.06 -15.50
C HIS A 78 -0.87 6.22 -14.65
N VAL A 79 -1.76 5.25 -14.66
CA VAL A 79 -2.99 5.33 -13.86
C VAL A 79 -3.28 4.04 -13.13
N VAL A 80 -3.90 4.15 -11.95
CA VAL A 80 -4.44 2.98 -11.25
C VAL A 80 -5.64 2.48 -12.04
N ASN A 81 -5.50 1.33 -12.70
CA ASN A 81 -6.60 0.72 -13.45
C ASN A 81 -7.43 -0.25 -12.59
N GLU A 82 -6.80 -0.82 -11.58
CA GLU A 82 -7.42 -1.78 -10.68
C GLU A 82 -6.89 -1.61 -9.26
N LEU A 83 -7.78 -1.76 -8.28
CA LEU A 83 -7.46 -1.92 -6.87
C LEU A 83 -7.99 -3.26 -6.37
N ARG A 84 -7.14 -4.00 -5.65
CA ARG A 84 -7.52 -5.22 -4.92
C ARG A 84 -7.41 -4.96 -3.43
N TYR A 85 -8.50 -5.16 -2.71
CA TYR A 85 -8.61 -4.93 -1.28
C TYR A 85 -8.92 -6.22 -0.54
N SER A 86 -8.24 -6.50 0.56
CA SER A 86 -8.60 -7.60 1.46
C SER A 86 -8.46 -7.19 2.92
N CYS A 87 -9.35 -7.72 3.77
CA CYS A 87 -9.31 -7.55 5.22
C CYS A 87 -9.25 -8.90 5.93
N GLY A 88 -8.24 -9.13 6.77
CA GLY A 88 -8.07 -10.32 7.60
C GLY A 88 -7.83 -11.62 6.83
N GLY A 89 -7.22 -11.55 5.64
CA GLY A 89 -7.02 -12.72 4.78
C GLY A 89 -8.28 -13.18 4.03
N SER A 90 -9.36 -12.39 4.05
CA SER A 90 -10.52 -12.61 3.18
C SER A 90 -10.14 -12.57 1.70
N ALA A 91 -10.96 -13.20 0.86
CA ALA A 91 -10.78 -13.16 -0.59
C ALA A 91 -10.73 -11.69 -1.07
N PRO A 92 -9.70 -11.29 -1.84
CA PRO A 92 -9.60 -9.91 -2.29
C PRO A 92 -10.80 -9.48 -3.14
N GLN A 93 -11.36 -8.32 -2.82
CA GLN A 93 -12.33 -7.62 -3.64
C GLN A 93 -11.60 -6.79 -4.69
N THR A 94 -11.99 -6.93 -5.95
CA THR A 94 -11.39 -6.20 -7.07
C THR A 94 -12.29 -5.06 -7.53
N PHE A 95 -11.71 -3.88 -7.66
CA PHE A 95 -12.35 -2.66 -8.14
C PHE A 95 -11.59 -2.16 -9.37
N THR A 96 -12.23 -2.23 -10.53
CA THR A 96 -11.66 -1.73 -11.79
C THR A 96 -12.27 -0.37 -12.14
N THR A 97 -11.58 0.38 -13.00
CA THR A 97 -12.10 1.62 -13.61
C THR A 97 -13.53 1.45 -14.11
N ARG A 98 -13.79 0.39 -14.89
CA ARG A 98 -15.11 0.06 -15.44
C ARG A 98 -16.15 -0.23 -14.36
N ALA A 99 -15.79 -0.93 -13.29
CA ALA A 99 -16.72 -1.28 -12.21
C ALA A 99 -17.16 -0.05 -11.38
N LEU A 100 -16.31 0.97 -11.31
CA LEU A 100 -16.58 2.21 -10.58
C LEU A 100 -17.27 3.28 -11.42
N THR A 101 -17.35 3.15 -12.74
CA THR A 101 -18.03 4.12 -13.60
C THR A 101 -19.47 4.36 -13.16
N GLY A 102 -19.83 5.63 -12.93
CA GLY A 102 -21.17 6.03 -12.47
C GLY A 102 -21.48 5.68 -11.01
N LYS A 103 -20.48 5.21 -10.24
CA LYS A 103 -20.59 5.02 -8.79
C LYS A 103 -20.11 6.25 -8.04
N GLY A 104 -20.66 6.48 -6.85
CA GLY A 104 -20.11 7.46 -5.91
C GLY A 104 -18.88 6.91 -5.17
N PRO A 105 -18.32 7.69 -4.23
CA PRO A 105 -17.26 7.21 -3.35
C PRO A 105 -17.68 5.95 -2.58
N MET A 106 -16.77 5.00 -2.46
CA MET A 106 -16.95 3.75 -1.72
C MET A 106 -15.93 3.69 -0.58
N THR A 107 -16.39 3.30 0.61
CA THR A 107 -15.52 3.08 1.77
C THR A 107 -15.39 1.59 2.04
N LEU A 108 -14.15 1.11 2.15
CA LEU A 108 -13.78 -0.27 2.46
C LEU A 108 -13.10 -0.26 3.83
N SER A 109 -13.80 -0.69 4.87
CA SER A 109 -13.28 -0.73 6.25
C SER A 109 -12.69 -2.10 6.59
N CYS A 110 -11.71 -2.12 7.49
CA CYS A 110 -11.17 -3.35 8.06
C CYS A 110 -11.13 -3.27 9.58
N ASP A 111 -11.77 -4.23 10.24
CA ASP A 111 -11.87 -4.29 11.70
C ASP A 111 -11.25 -5.59 12.25
N ILE A 112 -10.12 -6.02 11.66
CA ILE A 112 -9.41 -7.26 12.04
C ILE A 112 -8.09 -6.95 12.76
N GLY A 113 -7.76 -7.75 13.77
CA GLY A 113 -6.51 -7.63 14.50
C GLY A 113 -6.40 -6.29 15.22
N THR A 114 -5.30 -5.58 15.02
CA THR A 114 -5.08 -4.24 15.58
C THR A 114 -5.95 -3.17 14.93
N CYS A 115 -6.44 -3.42 13.70
CA CYS A 115 -7.44 -2.55 13.07
C CYS A 115 -8.77 -2.50 13.83
N ALA A 116 -9.14 -3.54 14.59
CA ALA A 116 -10.39 -3.60 15.35
C ALA A 116 -10.51 -2.54 16.48
N ARG A 117 -9.40 -1.92 16.88
CA ARG A 117 -9.34 -0.92 17.97
C ARG A 117 -8.90 0.47 17.48
N THR A 118 -8.86 0.66 16.18
CA THR A 118 -8.30 1.86 15.54
C THR A 118 -8.97 2.06 14.17
N THR A 119 -8.47 2.96 13.33
CA THR A 119 -9.04 3.18 11.98
C THR A 119 -8.17 2.52 10.91
N CYS A 120 -8.72 1.51 10.23
CA CYS A 120 -8.17 0.99 8.99
C CYS A 120 -9.26 1.00 7.90
N ARG A 121 -9.09 1.84 6.88
CA ARG A 121 -10.04 1.93 5.77
C ARG A 121 -9.42 2.50 4.50
N VAL A 122 -10.08 2.23 3.38
CA VAL A 122 -9.77 2.80 2.07
C VAL A 122 -11.03 3.48 1.53
N VAL A 123 -10.89 4.69 1.01
CA VAL A 123 -11.91 5.40 0.25
C VAL A 123 -11.47 5.46 -1.20
N ILE A 124 -12.27 4.88 -2.08
CA ILE A 124 -12.07 4.88 -3.52
C ILE A 124 -13.22 5.59 -4.23
N LEU A 125 -12.95 6.17 -5.39
CA LEU A 125 -13.95 6.76 -6.26
C LEU A 125 -13.51 6.65 -7.73
N PRO A 126 -14.44 6.77 -8.70
CA PRO A 126 -14.05 6.90 -10.09
C PRO A 126 -13.29 8.22 -10.32
N GLY A 127 -12.09 8.12 -10.89
CA GLY A 127 -11.34 9.24 -11.44
C GLY A 127 -11.57 9.38 -12.93
N LEU A 128 -11.50 10.61 -13.43
CA LEU A 128 -11.62 10.92 -14.86
C LEU A 128 -10.35 11.58 -15.44
N ASP A 129 -9.51 12.16 -14.58
CA ASP A 129 -8.29 12.86 -14.95
C ASP A 129 -7.05 12.08 -14.49
N PRO A 130 -5.98 11.97 -15.32
CA PRO A 130 -5.86 12.46 -16.70
C PRO A 130 -6.69 11.66 -17.72
N VAL A 131 -7.05 10.42 -17.37
CA VAL A 131 -7.98 9.53 -18.07
C VAL A 131 -8.76 8.72 -17.03
N PRO A 132 -9.83 7.98 -17.37
CA PRO A 132 -10.55 7.15 -16.42
C PRO A 132 -9.63 6.24 -15.60
N ASN A 133 -9.71 6.35 -14.28
CA ASN A 133 -8.85 5.63 -13.33
C ASN A 133 -9.59 5.33 -12.01
N VAL A 134 -9.00 4.47 -11.17
CA VAL A 134 -9.44 4.26 -9.80
C VAL A 134 -8.70 5.27 -8.90
N GLN A 135 -9.39 6.31 -8.44
CA GLN A 135 -8.79 7.23 -7.48
C GLN A 135 -8.88 6.66 -6.08
N ILE A 136 -7.77 6.71 -5.37
CA ILE A 136 -7.69 6.32 -3.97
C ILE A 136 -7.57 7.61 -3.19
N GLN A 137 -8.72 8.15 -2.80
CA GLN A 137 -8.80 9.44 -2.13
C GLN A 137 -8.13 9.40 -0.76
N GLN A 138 -8.26 8.27 -0.07
CA GLN A 138 -7.75 8.14 1.28
C GLN A 138 -7.56 6.68 1.66
N ILE A 139 -6.35 6.33 2.08
CA ILE A 139 -6.06 5.15 2.87
C ILE A 139 -5.76 5.65 4.28
N GLN A 140 -6.39 5.07 5.28
CA GLN A 140 -5.98 5.17 6.68
C GLN A 140 -5.58 3.79 7.13
N TYR A 141 -4.38 3.65 7.66
CA TYR A 141 -3.92 2.43 8.31
C TYR A 141 -3.26 2.79 9.64
N MET A 142 -4.06 2.70 10.69
CA MET A 142 -3.61 2.96 12.06
C MET A 142 -3.28 1.66 12.82
N GLY A 143 -3.13 0.54 12.09
CA GLY A 143 -2.68 -0.73 12.65
C GLY A 143 -1.20 -0.69 13.04
N THR A 144 -0.75 -1.71 13.77
CA THR A 144 0.63 -1.79 14.31
C THR A 144 1.51 -2.79 13.55
N ARG A 145 1.03 -3.37 12.45
CA ARG A 145 1.68 -4.50 11.75
C ARG A 145 1.77 -4.30 10.23
N GLY A 146 2.05 -3.06 9.81
CA GLY A 146 2.36 -2.76 8.43
C GLY A 146 3.67 -3.42 8.00
N ASN A 147 3.66 -4.09 6.84
CA ASN A 147 4.82 -4.63 6.15
C ASN A 147 5.30 -3.69 5.01
N GLY A 148 4.77 -2.47 4.91
CA GLY A 148 5.18 -1.48 3.91
C GLY A 148 4.21 -1.33 2.73
N GLY A 149 4.75 -0.83 1.61
CA GLY A 149 4.00 -0.42 0.42
C GLY A 149 4.21 1.06 0.06
N LEU A 150 3.57 1.51 -1.02
CA LEU A 150 3.70 2.89 -1.53
C LEU A 150 3.38 3.94 -0.45
N CYS A 151 2.41 3.67 0.42
CA CYS A 151 2.02 4.60 1.49
C CYS A 151 3.08 4.76 2.60
N PHE A 152 4.09 3.89 2.62
CA PHE A 152 5.18 3.90 3.59
C PHE A 152 6.54 4.23 2.97
N GLN A 153 6.60 4.61 1.69
CA GLN A 153 7.84 4.69 0.90
C GLN A 153 8.91 5.63 1.45
N ASN A 154 8.60 6.48 2.44
CA ASN A 154 9.54 7.36 3.13
C ASN A 154 9.51 7.25 4.66
N ASP A 155 8.81 6.26 5.21
CA ASP A 155 8.72 6.05 6.64
C ASP A 155 9.93 5.25 7.14
N ARG A 156 10.87 5.95 7.79
CA ARG A 156 12.08 5.34 8.39
C ARG A 156 11.78 4.41 9.55
N GLN A 157 10.58 4.48 10.15
CA GLN A 157 10.14 3.54 11.18
C GLN A 157 9.49 2.29 10.56
N CYS A 158 9.13 2.35 9.28
CA CYS A 158 8.58 1.26 8.48
C CYS A 158 9.67 0.62 7.59
N GLN A 159 10.85 0.35 8.16
CA GLN A 159 11.87 -0.40 7.44
C GLN A 159 11.55 -1.88 7.47
N VAL A 160 10.70 -2.31 6.55
CA VAL A 160 10.71 -3.68 6.09
C VAL A 160 12.11 -3.99 5.58
N THR A 161 12.71 -5.08 6.08
CA THR A 161 13.82 -5.76 5.42
C THR A 161 13.46 -5.89 3.95
N LYS A 162 14.13 -5.10 3.09
CA LYS A 162 13.87 -4.98 1.65
C LYS A 162 13.40 -6.30 1.04
N SER A 163 12.12 -6.41 0.72
CA SER A 163 11.67 -7.30 -0.34
C SER A 163 12.00 -6.55 -1.62
N SER A 164 13.06 -6.98 -2.28
CA SER A 164 13.52 -6.43 -3.56
C SER A 164 12.36 -6.27 -4.55
N PHE A 165 12.35 -5.11 -5.21
CA PHE A 165 11.40 -4.66 -6.23
C PHE A 165 11.18 -5.68 -7.35
#